data_AF-A0A969SAU7-F1
#
_entry.id   AF-A0A969SAU7-F1
#
_cell.length_a   1.000
_cell.length_b   1.000
_cell.length_c   1.000
_cell.angle_alpha   90.00
_cell.angle_beta   90.00
_cell.angle_gamma   90.00
#
_symmetry.space_group_name_H-M   'P 1'
#
loop_
_entity.id
_entity.type
_entity.pdbx_description
1 polymer ?
#
loop_
_entity_poly.entity_id
_entity_poly.type
_entity_poly.pdbx_seq_one_letter_code
_entity_poly.pdbx_strand_id
1 'polypeptide(L)' 'MEVYCTRPRCARPQNYFADLDDNTMLKTSQQKYCATCGMPLMLDGRYVPIKLLGRGGFGAAF' A
#
# COMPACT_ATOMS: atom_id res chain seq x y z
N MET A 1 1.84 0.31 -10.76
CA MET A 1 1.79 1.30 -9.66
C MET A 1 2.62 0.82 -8.47
N GLU A 2 3.42 1.71 -7.88
CA GLU A 2 4.12 1.46 -6.61
C GLU A 2 3.15 1.64 -5.43
N VAL A 3 3.14 0.68 -4.51
CA VAL A 3 2.32 0.67 -3.30
C VAL A 3 3.22 0.49 -2.07
N TYR A 4 3.07 1.39 -1.12
CA TYR A 4 3.85 1.46 0.09
C TYR A 4 3.18 0.72 1.25
N CYS A 5 3.95 -0.08 1.98
CA CYS A 5 3.46 -0.80 3.15
C CYS A 5 3.36 0.12 4.37
N THR A 6 2.19 0.15 5.01
CA THR A 6 1.95 0.97 6.21
C THR A 6 2.51 0.34 7.49
N ARG A 7 3.08 -0.87 7.45
CA ARG A 7 3.69 -1.52 8.62
C ARG A 7 4.96 -0.77 9.05
N PRO A 8 5.03 -0.22 10.28
CA PRO A 8 6.15 0.62 10.72
C PRO A 8 7.54 -0.04 10.75
N ARG A 9 7.61 -1.38 10.71
CA ARG A 9 8.84 -2.17 10.74
C ARG A 9 8.96 -3.12 9.55
N CYS A 10 8.34 -2.78 8.42
CA CYS A 10 8.52 -3.55 7.19
C CYS A 10 9.96 -3.41 6.69
N ALA A 11 10.68 -4.51 6.50
CA ALA A 11 12.05 -4.47 6.00
C ALA A 11 12.14 -3.93 4.56
N ARG A 12 11.12 -4.21 3.74
CA ARG A 12 10.99 -3.73 2.36
C ARG A 12 9.54 -3.29 2.12
N PRO A 13 9.23 -1.99 2.35
CA PRO A 13 7.86 -1.49 2.30
C PRO A 13 7.34 -1.24 0.88
N GLN A 14 8.22 -1.16 -0.12
CA GLN A 14 7.84 -0.90 -1.51
C GLN A 14 7.35 -2.19 -2.18
N ASN A 15 6.18 -2.13 -2.81
CA ASN A 15 5.58 -3.22 -3.57
C ASN A 15 5.18 -2.66 -4.94
N TYR A 16 5.31 -3.46 -5.99
CA TYR A 16 4.97 -3.05 -7.34
C TYR A 16 3.87 -3.95 -7.90
N PHE A 17 2.81 -3.33 -8.40
CA PHE A 17 1.64 -4.01 -8.94
C PHE A 17 1.31 -3.40 -10.30
N ALA A 18 1.55 -4.14 -11.38
CA ALA A 18 1.27 -3.68 -12.74
C ALA A 18 -0.24 -3.56 -13.02
N ASP A 19 -1.06 -4.36 -12.34
CA ASP A 19 -2.52 -4.38 -12.47
C ASP A 19 -3.22 -3.17 -11.85
N LEU A 20 -2.50 -2.36 -11.05
CA LEU A 20 -3.01 -1.13 -10.44
C LEU A 20 -2.67 0.13 -11.27
N ASP A 21 -1.98 0.02 -12.41
CA ASP A 21 -1.70 1.18 -13.28
C ASP A 21 -2.96 1.66 -14.02
N ASP A 22 -3.93 0.77 -14.25
CA ASP A 22 -5.23 1.14 -14.80
C ASP A 22 -6.21 1.56 -13.69
N ASN A 23 -6.64 2.83 -13.72
CA ASN A 23 -7.61 3.38 -12.76
C ASN A 23 -8.94 2.60 -12.71
N THR A 24 -9.31 1.95 -13.81
CA THR A 24 -10.50 1.09 -13.89
C THR A 24 -10.29 -0.22 -13.12
N MET A 25 -9.06 -0.75 -13.09
CA MET A 25 -8.72 -1.97 -12.37
C MET A 25 -8.61 -1.73 -10.86
N LEU A 26 -8.24 -0.53 -10.41
CA LEU A 26 -8.23 -0.17 -8.98
C LEU A 26 -9.58 -0.42 -8.28
N LYS A 27 -10.70 -0.21 -8.98
CA LYS A 27 -12.06 -0.42 -8.42
C LYS A 27 -12.48 -1.88 -8.31
N THR A 28 -11.89 -2.77 -9.10
CA THR A 28 -12.21 -4.21 -9.15
C THR A 28 -11.10 -5.08 -8.59
N SER A 29 -9.95 -4.47 -8.24
CA SER A 29 -8.78 -5.17 -7.74
C SER A 29 -9.08 -5.83 -6.39
N GLN A 30 -8.70 -7.10 -6.28
CA GLN A 30 -8.75 -7.81 -5.00
C GLN A 30 -7.67 -7.31 -4.06
N GLN A 31 -7.91 -7.44 -2.75
CA GLN A 31 -6.97 -7.10 -1.68
C GLN A 31 -5.54 -7.52 -2.03
N LYS A 32 -4.62 -6.54 -2.03
CA LYS A 32 -3.19 -6.80 -2.18
C LYS A 32 -2.54 -6.92 -0.81
N TYR A 33 -1.45 -7.67 -0.79
CA TYR A 33 -0.67 -7.95 0.41
C TYR A 33 0.78 -7.59 0.17
N CYS A 34 1.44 -7.13 1.22
CA CYS A 34 2.86 -6.86 1.17
C CYS A 34 3.63 -8.16 0.98
N ALA A 35 4.49 -8.23 -0.04
CA ALA A 35 5.34 -9.40 -0.30
C ALA A 35 6.33 -9.69 0.84
N THR A 36 6.62 -8.69 1.69
CA THR A 36 7.62 -8.79 2.75
C THR A 36 7.02 -9.20 4.10
N CYS A 37 5.83 -8.69 4.45
CA CYS A 37 5.26 -8.89 5.78
C CYS A 37 3.80 -9.39 5.79
N GLY A 38 3.21 -9.65 4.62
CA GLY A 38 1.84 -10.14 4.51
C GLY A 38 0.75 -9.14 4.91
N MET A 39 1.11 -7.88 5.22
CA MET A 39 0.13 -6.88 5.63
C MET A 39 -0.79 -6.51 4.46
N PRO A 40 -2.12 -6.41 4.67
CA PRO A 40 -3.04 -5.85 3.69
C PRO A 40 -2.61 -4.43 3.27
N LEU A 41 -2.50 -4.19 1.97
CA LEU A 41 -2.05 -2.91 1.41
C LEU A 41 -3.19 -2.01 0.94
N MET A 42 -4.33 -2.58 0.55
CA MET A 42 -5.55 -1.79 0.35
C MET A 42 -6.21 -1.48 1.67
N LEU A 43 -6.53 -0.21 1.88
CA LEU A 43 -7.34 0.30 2.99
C LEU A 43 -8.79 0.35 2.53
N ASP A 44 -9.68 -0.32 3.27
CA ASP A 44 -11.12 -0.42 2.99
C ASP A 44 -11.44 -0.86 1.54
N GLY A 45 -10.51 -1.61 0.91
CA GLY A 45 -10.62 -2.05 -0.49
C GLY A 45 -10.64 -0.91 -1.52
N ARG A 46 -10.27 0.31 -1.15
CA ARG A 46 -10.44 1.51 -2.00
C ARG A 46 -9.19 2.36 -2.14
N TYR A 47 -8.33 2.38 -1.13
CA TYR A 47 -7.16 3.25 -1.10
C TYR A 47 -5.89 2.44 -1.02
N VAL A 48 -4.88 2.83 -1.81
CA VAL A 48 -3.53 2.27 -1.74
C VAL A 48 -2.55 3.37 -1.35
N PRO A 49 -1.71 3.17 -0.31
CA PRO A 49 -0.66 4.11 0.03
C PRO A 49 0.41 4.07 -1.07
N ILE A 50 0.80 5.21 -1.62
CA ILE A 50 1.83 5.27 -2.68
C ILE A 50 3.19 5.76 -2.17
N LYS A 51 3.20 6.55 -1.10
CA LYS A 51 4.44 7.08 -0.48
C LYS A 51 4.19 7.41 0.98
N LEU A 52 5.26 7.59 1.75
CA LEU A 52 5.19 8.14 3.11
C LEU A 52 5.33 9.67 3.04
N LEU A 53 4.36 10.43 3.57
CA LEU A 53 4.40 11.89 3.67
C LEU A 53 5.09 12.37 4.96
N GLY A 54 4.91 11.64 6.06
CA GLY A 54 5.48 12.01 7.34
C GLY A 54 5.13 11.00 8.43
N ARG A 55 5.87 11.04 9.54
CA ARG A 55 5.65 10.18 10.71
C ARG A 55 5.84 10.98 11.99
N GLY A 56 4.88 10.86 12.91
CA GLY A 56 4.92 11.48 14.23
C GLY A 56 4.60 10.48 15.34
N GLY A 57 4.41 11.00 16.56
CA GLY A 57 4.10 10.16 17.74
C GLY A 57 2.78 9.38 17.62
N PHE A 58 1.85 9.82 16.77
CA PHE A 58 0.52 9.23 16.58
C PHE A 58 0.40 8.33 15.35
N GLY A 59 1.44 8.21 14.52
CA GLY A 59 1.38 7.38 13.33
C GLY A 59 2.13 7.95 12.13
N ALA A 60 1.77 7.46 10.95
CA ALA A 60 2.33 7.85 9.67
C ALA A 60 1.23 8.33 8.72
N ALA A 61 1.55 9.38 7.96
CA ALA A 61 0.74 9.89 6.87
C ALA A 61 1.31 9.39 5.55
N PHE A 62 0.44 8.99 4.63
CA PHE A 62 0.76 8.43 3.32
C PHE A 62 0.03 9.20 2.22
#